data_AF-A0A8W8IGJ4-F1
#
_entry.id   AF-A0A8W8IGJ4-F1
#
_cell.length_a   1.000
_cell.length_b   1.000
_cell.length_c   1.000
_cell.angle_alpha   90.00
_cell.angle_beta   90.00
_cell.angle_gamma   90.00
#
_symmetry.space_group_name_H-M   'P 1'
#
loop_
_entity.id
_entity.type
_entity.pdbx_description
1 polymer ?
#
loop_
_entity_poly.entity_id
_entity_poly.type
_entity_poly.pdbx_seq_one_letter_code
_entity_poly.pdbx_strand_id
1 'polypeptide(L)'
;MTEIKSYGRPPLLVEKVMEAAMILRGSEPTWAEAKRQLGESTFIKQLMNFDKDNISDCVLKKIGSYCSQSDFQPDIIRRVSGPAKSLCMWVRAMEVYGRVYRVVEPKKRRLNAAMSQLKEKQDALDDAKAKLAEVEAKMAELKQQYDEKLAQKEELKRKA
;
A
#
# COMPACT_ATOMS: atom_id res chain seq x y z
N MET A 1 18.48 -14.23 -21.16
CA MET A 1 17.33 -15.12 -21.50
C MET A 1 17.66 -16.14 -22.57
N THR A 2 18.54 -15.83 -23.54
CA THR A 2 18.96 -16.77 -24.61
C THR A 2 19.49 -18.10 -24.07
N GLU A 3 20.24 -18.06 -22.97
CA GLU A 3 20.77 -19.25 -22.27
C GLU A 3 19.69 -20.18 -21.71
N ILE A 4 18.62 -19.62 -21.10
CA ILE A 4 17.50 -20.45 -20.60
C ILE A 4 16.74 -21.07 -21.78
N LYS A 5 16.59 -20.32 -22.89
CA LYS A 5 15.89 -20.78 -24.09
C LYS A 5 16.61 -21.95 -24.78
N SER A 6 17.94 -22.02 -24.70
CA SER A 6 18.75 -23.07 -25.33
C SER A 6 18.69 -24.42 -24.62
N TYR A 7 18.16 -24.50 -23.39
CA TYR A 7 18.04 -25.79 -22.71
C TYR A 7 17.02 -26.69 -23.42
N GLY A 8 17.47 -27.89 -23.82
CA GLY A 8 16.59 -28.99 -24.22
C GLY A 8 15.85 -29.55 -23.00
N ARG A 9 16.62 -29.91 -21.96
CA ARG A 9 16.13 -30.25 -20.62
C ARG A 9 16.77 -29.30 -19.60
N PRO A 10 16.00 -28.55 -18.81
CA PRO A 10 16.55 -27.59 -17.86
C PRO A 10 17.21 -28.32 -16.67
N PRO A 11 18.25 -27.75 -16.06
CA PRO A 11 18.69 -28.16 -14.73
C PRO A 11 17.55 -28.01 -13.71
N LEU A 12 17.49 -28.90 -12.71
CA LEU A 12 16.39 -28.95 -11.72
C LEU A 12 16.13 -27.58 -11.06
N LEU A 13 17.18 -26.83 -10.72
CA LEU A 13 17.02 -25.51 -10.09
C LEU A 13 16.45 -24.46 -11.05
N VAL A 14 16.79 -24.53 -12.34
CA VAL A 14 16.21 -23.65 -13.35
C VAL A 14 14.75 -24.01 -13.56
N GLU A 15 14.42 -25.30 -13.63
CA GLU A 15 13.04 -25.79 -13.75
C GLU A 15 12.16 -25.29 -12.59
N LYS A 16 12.60 -25.47 -11.34
CA LYS A 16 11.89 -24.95 -10.16
C LYS A 16 11.63 -23.44 -10.22
N VAL A 17 12.61 -22.65 -10.67
CA VAL A 17 12.44 -21.19 -10.83
C VAL A 17 11.39 -20.87 -11.87
N MET A 18 11.39 -21.60 -12.98
CA MET A 18 10.42 -21.41 -14.05
C MET A 18 9.01 -21.82 -13.63
N GLU A 19 8.86 -22.96 -12.95
CA GLU A 19 7.59 -23.40 -12.36
C GLU A 19 7.04 -22.33 -11.41
N ALA A 20 7.85 -21.85 -10.46
CA ALA A 20 7.44 -20.81 -9.52
C ALA A 20 7.02 -19.51 -10.23
N ALA A 21 7.74 -19.12 -11.30
CA ALA A 21 7.35 -17.96 -12.11
C ALA A 21 6.01 -18.17 -12.84
N MET A 22 5.74 -19.37 -13.35
CA MET A 22 4.44 -19.69 -13.99
C MET A 22 3.29 -19.72 -12.99
N ILE A 23 3.51 -20.27 -11.78
CA ILE A 23 2.52 -20.27 -10.70
C ILE A 23 2.14 -18.84 -10.32
N LEU A 24 3.12 -17.93 -10.19
CA LEU A 24 2.84 -16.51 -9.92
C LEU A 24 1.99 -15.87 -11.01
N ARG A 25 2.24 -16.24 -12.27
CA ARG A 25 1.52 -15.73 -13.44
C ARG A 25 0.18 -16.43 -13.69
N GLY A 26 -0.21 -17.39 -12.85
CA GLY A 26 -1.44 -18.18 -13.04
C GLY A 26 -1.42 -19.07 -14.28
N SER A 27 -0.24 -19.37 -14.82
CA SER A 27 -0.03 -20.26 -15.97
C SER A 27 0.29 -21.68 -15.51
N GLU A 28 0.24 -22.63 -16.44
CA GLU A 28 0.58 -24.02 -16.14
C GLU A 28 2.05 -24.13 -15.68
N PRO A 29 2.33 -24.78 -14.53
CA PRO A 29 3.67 -24.88 -13.97
C PRO A 29 4.49 -25.98 -14.67
N THR A 30 4.63 -25.87 -15.99
CA THR A 30 5.42 -26.81 -16.80
C THR A 30 6.56 -26.10 -17.48
N TRP A 31 7.67 -26.81 -17.69
CA TRP A 31 8.80 -26.29 -18.46
C TRP A 31 8.39 -25.91 -19.89
N ALA A 32 7.48 -26.66 -20.53
CA ALA A 32 7.01 -26.39 -21.88
C ALA A 32 6.34 -25.01 -21.97
N GLU A 33 5.41 -24.72 -21.05
CA GLU A 33 4.72 -23.44 -20.99
C GLU A 33 5.67 -22.30 -20.63
N ALA A 34 6.57 -22.53 -19.66
CA ALA A 34 7.57 -21.56 -19.27
C ALA A 34 8.52 -21.20 -20.43
N LYS A 35 8.94 -22.20 -21.21
CA LYS A 35 9.80 -22.01 -22.38
C LYS A 35 9.07 -21.24 -23.50
N ARG A 36 7.79 -21.54 -23.71
CA ARG A 36 6.92 -20.82 -24.65
C ARG A 36 6.84 -19.33 -24.28
N GLN A 37 6.50 -19.02 -23.03
CA GLN A 37 6.37 -17.64 -22.56
C GLN A 37 7.70 -16.88 -22.55
N LEU A 38 8.81 -17.53 -22.16
CA LEU A 38 10.14 -16.93 -22.29
C LEU A 38 10.45 -16.52 -23.73
N GLY A 39 9.96 -17.30 -24.70
CA GLY A 39 10.06 -17.05 -26.13
C GLY A 39 9.49 -15.70 -26.55
N GLU A 40 8.44 -15.23 -25.88
CA GLU A 40 7.73 -14.00 -26.18
C GLU A 40 8.59 -12.75 -25.90
N SER A 41 8.62 -11.81 -26.84
CA SER A 41 9.33 -10.54 -26.68
C SER A 41 8.74 -9.63 -25.60
N THR A 42 7.46 -9.86 -25.26
CA THR A 42 6.69 -9.13 -24.25
C THR A 42 6.88 -9.66 -22.84
N PHE A 43 7.48 -10.84 -22.65
CA PHE A 43 7.57 -11.51 -21.36
C PHE A 43 8.10 -10.61 -20.25
N ILE A 44 9.23 -9.93 -20.48
CA ILE A 44 9.81 -9.02 -19.48
C ILE A 44 8.91 -7.83 -19.18
N LYS A 45 8.25 -7.26 -20.20
CA LYS A 45 7.30 -6.16 -19.99
C LYS A 45 6.12 -6.61 -19.12
N GLN A 46 5.64 -7.84 -19.32
CA GLN A 46 4.57 -8.41 -18.51
C GLN A 46 5.03 -8.67 -17.06
N LEU A 47 6.29 -9.06 -16.82
CA LEU A 47 6.83 -9.18 -15.46
C LEU A 47 6.98 -7.83 -14.76
N MET A 48 7.34 -6.78 -15.50
CA MET A 48 7.46 -5.41 -14.97
C MET A 48 6.09 -4.82 -14.61
N ASN A 49 5.09 -5.09 -15.44
CA ASN A 49 3.72 -4.61 -15.25
C ASN A 49 2.83 -5.62 -14.50
N PHE A 50 3.44 -6.60 -13.82
CA PHE A 50 2.70 -7.65 -13.13
C PHE A 50 1.88 -7.05 -11.98
N ASP A 51 0.62 -7.49 -11.87
CA ASP A 51 -0.31 -7.07 -10.83
C ASP A 51 0.03 -7.74 -9.50
N LYS A 52 1.03 -7.16 -8.82
CA LYS A 52 1.52 -7.60 -7.52
C LYS A 52 0.52 -7.39 -6.37
N ASP A 53 -0.52 -6.58 -6.58
CA ASP A 53 -1.49 -6.22 -5.55
C ASP A 53 -2.64 -7.24 -5.46
N ASN A 54 -2.89 -7.99 -6.54
CA ASN A 54 -3.97 -8.98 -6.64
C ASN A 54 -3.49 -10.45 -6.65
N ILE A 55 -2.38 -10.77 -5.97
CA ILE A 55 -1.90 -12.15 -5.87
C ILE A 55 -2.69 -12.93 -4.79
N SER A 56 -3.39 -13.99 -5.21
CA SER A 56 -4.20 -14.83 -4.31
C SER A 56 -3.38 -15.50 -3.19
N ASP A 57 -4.03 -15.74 -2.04
CA ASP A 57 -3.42 -16.42 -0.88
C ASP A 57 -2.92 -17.83 -1.23
N CYS A 58 -3.65 -18.54 -2.08
CA CYS A 58 -3.28 -19.87 -2.56
C CYS A 58 -1.96 -19.83 -3.34
N VAL A 59 -1.84 -18.89 -4.28
CA VAL A 59 -0.61 -18.69 -5.06
C VAL A 59 0.54 -18.32 -4.13
N LEU A 60 0.34 -17.38 -3.20
CA LEU A 60 1.42 -16.97 -2.30
C LEU A 60 1.85 -18.06 -1.32
N LYS A 61 0.93 -18.89 -0.84
CA LYS A 61 1.30 -20.06 -0.03
C LYS A 61 2.14 -21.05 -0.83
N LYS A 62 1.79 -21.31 -2.10
CA LYS A 62 2.58 -22.17 -2.99
C LYS A 62 3.97 -21.58 -3.22
N ILE A 63 4.07 -20.31 -3.57
CA ILE A 63 5.39 -19.67 -3.82
C ILE A 63 6.22 -19.59 -2.54
N GLY A 64 5.58 -19.38 -1.39
CA GLY A 64 6.23 -19.42 -0.09
C GLY A 64 6.90 -20.77 0.20
N SER A 65 6.34 -21.90 -0.25
CA SER A 65 6.97 -23.21 -0.07
C SER A 65 8.25 -23.34 -0.91
N TYR A 66 8.25 -22.85 -2.15
CA TYR A 66 9.47 -22.76 -2.98
C TYR A 66 10.51 -21.84 -2.32
N CYS A 67 10.12 -20.63 -1.90
CA CYS A 67 11.04 -19.66 -1.31
C CYS A 67 11.65 -20.08 0.03
N SER A 68 11.02 -21.06 0.72
CA SER A 68 11.51 -21.64 1.97
C SER A 68 12.55 -22.74 1.74
N GLN A 69 12.69 -23.26 0.52
CA GLN A 69 13.72 -24.25 0.21
C GLN A 69 15.10 -23.61 0.23
N SER A 70 16.07 -24.31 0.81
CA SER A 70 17.45 -23.84 0.94
C SER A 70 18.17 -23.74 -0.40
N ASP A 71 17.72 -24.48 -1.42
CA ASP A 71 18.26 -24.48 -2.78
C ASP A 71 17.64 -23.37 -3.66
N PHE A 72 16.47 -22.82 -3.27
CA PHE A 72 15.79 -21.72 -3.97
C PHE A 72 16.32 -20.35 -3.53
N GLN A 73 17.64 -20.19 -3.59
CA GLN A 73 18.33 -18.95 -3.24
C GLN A 73 19.01 -18.35 -4.47
N PRO A 74 18.91 -17.02 -4.69
CA PRO A 74 19.49 -16.39 -5.86
C PRO A 74 21.00 -16.66 -6.03
N ASP A 75 21.75 -16.76 -4.93
CA ASP A 75 23.20 -17.02 -4.96
C ASP A 75 23.55 -18.45 -5.36
N ILE A 76 22.69 -19.42 -5.03
CA ILE A 76 22.84 -20.82 -5.44
C ILE A 76 22.47 -20.94 -6.92
N ILE A 77 21.32 -20.38 -7.31
CA ILE A 77 20.82 -20.41 -8.69
C ILE A 77 21.76 -19.66 -9.64
N ARG A 78 22.45 -18.60 -9.16
CA ARG A 78 23.49 -17.90 -9.92
C ARG A 78 24.56 -18.84 -10.48
N ARG A 79 24.95 -19.86 -9.70
CA ARG A 79 25.99 -20.82 -10.08
C ARG A 79 25.55 -21.71 -11.24
N VAL A 80 24.24 -21.82 -11.47
CA VAL A 80 23.64 -22.63 -12.54
C VAL A 80 23.29 -21.75 -13.74
N SER A 81 22.62 -20.62 -13.53
CA SER A 81 22.25 -19.71 -14.62
C SER A 81 22.03 -18.28 -14.15
N GLY A 82 22.72 -17.33 -14.81
CA GLY A 82 22.62 -15.90 -14.52
C GLY A 82 21.21 -15.33 -14.74
N PRO A 83 20.55 -15.60 -15.89
CA PRO A 83 19.17 -15.17 -16.09
C PRO A 83 18.16 -15.82 -15.12
N ALA A 84 18.39 -17.07 -14.68
CA ALA A 84 17.50 -17.74 -13.73
C ALA A 84 17.59 -17.12 -12.34
N LYS A 85 18.77 -16.62 -11.95
CA LYS A 85 18.94 -15.81 -10.73
C LYS A 85 17.99 -14.62 -10.71
N SER A 86 17.93 -13.84 -11.80
CA SER A 86 17.07 -12.64 -11.85
C SER A 86 15.59 -12.99 -11.71
N LEU A 87 15.15 -14.10 -12.33
CA LEU A 87 13.78 -14.60 -12.16
C LEU A 87 13.52 -15.09 -10.75
N CYS A 88 14.46 -15.81 -10.12
CA CYS A 88 14.34 -16.20 -8.72
C CYS A 88 14.19 -15.00 -7.80
N MET A 89 15.00 -13.94 -8.00
CA MET A 89 14.86 -12.69 -7.24
C MET A 89 13.49 -12.06 -7.42
N TRP A 90 12.98 -12.03 -8.65
CA TRP A 90 11.64 -11.51 -8.94
C TRP A 90 10.55 -12.32 -8.22
N VAL A 91 10.59 -13.65 -8.30
CA VAL A 91 9.63 -14.53 -7.59
C VAL A 91 9.65 -14.26 -6.08
N ARG A 92 10.84 -14.20 -5.47
CA ARG A 92 11.00 -13.91 -4.04
C ARG A 92 10.50 -12.51 -3.68
N ALA A 93 10.76 -11.51 -4.52
CA ALA A 93 10.29 -10.15 -4.30
C ALA A 93 8.75 -10.07 -4.33
N MET A 94 8.11 -10.77 -5.27
CA MET A 94 6.64 -10.85 -5.35
C MET A 94 6.04 -11.55 -4.13
N GLU A 95 6.71 -12.59 -3.65
CA GLU A 95 6.32 -13.32 -2.45
C GLU A 95 6.34 -12.42 -1.20
N VAL A 96 7.46 -11.73 -0.98
CA VAL A 96 7.63 -10.79 0.15
C VAL A 96 6.66 -9.63 0.05
N TYR A 97 6.52 -9.04 -1.15
CA TYR A 97 5.59 -7.95 -1.39
C TYR A 97 4.16 -8.37 -1.05
N GLY A 98 3.71 -9.51 -1.57
CA GLY A 98 2.36 -10.01 -1.32
C GLY A 98 2.08 -10.28 0.16
N ARG A 99 3.06 -10.81 0.91
CA ARG A 99 2.93 -10.97 2.36
C ARG A 99 2.80 -9.64 3.10
N VAL A 100 3.65 -8.67 2.78
CA VAL A 100 3.63 -7.34 3.39
C VAL A 100 2.36 -6.58 3.02
N TYR A 101 1.92 -6.67 1.77
CA TYR A 101 0.73 -5.98 1.26
C TYR A 101 -0.53 -6.35 2.05
N ARG A 102 -0.74 -7.63 2.39
CA ARG A 102 -1.87 -8.07 3.24
C ARG A 102 -1.93 -7.41 4.62
N VAL A 103 -0.78 -7.02 5.16
CA VAL A 103 -0.70 -6.37 6.48
C VAL A 103 -0.79 -4.86 6.34
N VAL A 104 -0.23 -4.30 5.27
CA VAL A 104 -0.14 -2.85 5.05
C VAL A 104 -1.43 -2.28 4.48
N GLU A 105 -2.11 -2.98 3.59
CA GLU A 105 -3.31 -2.49 2.91
C GLU A 105 -4.47 -2.20 3.89
N PRO A 106 -4.80 -3.06 4.87
CA PRO A 106 -5.82 -2.75 5.86
C PRO A 106 -5.42 -1.57 6.76
N LYS A 107 -4.12 -1.45 7.07
CA LYS A 107 -3.59 -0.33 7.86
C LYS A 107 -3.71 0.99 7.12
N LYS A 108 -3.38 1.01 5.82
CA LYS A 108 -3.57 2.18 4.95
C LYS A 108 -5.05 2.59 4.87
N ARG A 109 -5.96 1.62 4.67
CA ARG A 109 -7.41 1.89 4.65
C ARG A 109 -7.88 2.53 5.96
N ARG A 110 -7.49 1.95 7.11
CA ARG A 110 -7.83 2.50 8.43
C ARG A 110 -7.24 3.89 8.66
N LEU A 111 -5.99 4.10 8.24
CA LEU A 111 -5.32 5.40 8.35
C LEU A 111 -6.08 6.47 7.57
N ASN A 112 -6.41 6.19 6.30
CA ASN A 112 -7.15 7.13 5.46
C ASN A 112 -8.53 7.47 6.04
N ALA A 113 -9.26 6.46 6.56
CA ALA A 113 -10.53 6.69 7.22
C ALA A 113 -10.39 7.57 8.47
N ALA A 114 -9.40 7.30 9.32
CA ALA A 114 -9.13 8.08 10.52
C ALA A 114 -8.70 9.52 10.18
N MET A 115 -7.88 9.71 9.15
CA MET A 115 -7.49 11.05 8.67
C MET A 115 -8.69 11.85 8.15
N SER A 116 -9.62 11.20 7.43
CA SER A 116 -10.87 11.84 6.99
C SER A 116 -11.71 12.30 8.18
N GLN A 117 -11.91 11.42 9.15
CA GLN A 117 -12.67 11.74 10.37
C GLN A 117 -12.00 12.86 11.18
N LEU A 118 -10.67 12.82 11.32
CA LEU A 118 -9.92 13.86 12.01
C LEU A 118 -10.13 15.21 11.34
N LYS A 119 -10.09 15.26 10.01
CA LYS A 119 -10.32 16.49 9.24
C LYS A 119 -11.73 17.04 9.49
N GLU A 120 -12.76 16.21 9.39
CA GLU A 120 -14.14 16.63 9.67
C GLU A 120 -14.32 17.19 11.09
N LYS A 121 -13.68 16.57 12.08
CA LYS A 121 -13.74 17.03 13.48
C LYS A 121 -12.96 18.32 13.68
N GLN A 122 -11.83 18.48 13.01
CA GLN A 122 -11.03 19.70 13.07
C GLN A 122 -11.79 20.88 12.46
N ASP A 123 -12.40 20.69 11.29
CA ASP A 123 -13.22 21.70 10.62
C ASP A 123 -14.41 22.12 11.53
N ALA A 124 -15.12 21.15 12.13
CA ALA A 124 -16.21 21.43 13.06
C ALA A 124 -15.76 22.15 14.35
N LEU A 125 -14.57 21.83 14.85
CA LEU A 125 -13.99 22.50 16.02
C LEU A 125 -13.65 23.95 15.71
N ASP A 126 -13.08 24.21 14.53
CA ASP A 126 -12.69 25.56 14.11
C ASP A 126 -13.93 26.43 13.88
N ASP A 127 -15.00 25.89 13.29
CA ASP A 127 -16.31 26.54 13.18
C ASP A 127 -16.91 26.86 14.56
N ALA A 128 -16.84 25.91 15.51
CA ALA A 128 -17.37 26.11 16.86
C ALA A 128 -16.59 27.19 17.62
N LYS A 129 -15.26 27.22 17.48
CA LYS A 129 -14.41 28.26 18.06
C LYS A 129 -14.71 29.64 17.47
N ALA A 130 -14.92 29.72 16.16
CA ALA A 130 -15.28 30.98 15.50
C ALA A 130 -16.62 31.53 16.03
N LYS A 131 -17.63 30.67 16.16
CA LYS A 131 -18.94 31.05 16.74
C LYS A 131 -18.83 31.47 18.20
N LEU A 132 -18.02 30.77 18.99
CA LEU A 132 -17.79 31.12 20.39
C LEU A 132 -17.18 32.52 20.51
N ALA A 133 -16.15 32.82 19.71
CA ALA A 133 -15.52 34.14 19.69
C ALA A 133 -16.51 35.26 19.32
N GLU A 134 -17.42 35.01 18.38
CA GLU A 134 -18.49 35.96 18.01
C GLU A 134 -19.47 36.22 19.16
N VAL A 135 -19.88 35.16 19.87
CA VAL A 135 -20.80 35.28 21.02
C VAL A 135 -20.13 35.99 22.19
N GLU A 136 -18.86 35.68 22.47
CA GLU A 136 -18.08 36.36 23.51
C GLU A 136 -17.93 37.86 23.22
N ALA A 137 -17.66 38.23 21.96
CA ALA A 137 -17.61 39.63 21.53
C ALA A 137 -18.95 40.35 21.74
N LYS A 138 -20.07 39.72 21.33
CA LYS A 138 -21.43 40.26 21.56
C LYS A 138 -21.77 40.39 23.03
N MET A 139 -21.37 39.43 23.86
CA MET A 139 -21.59 39.48 25.32
C MET A 139 -20.81 40.63 25.96
N ALA A 140 -19.57 40.87 25.52
CA ALA A 140 -18.78 42.00 25.99
C ALA A 140 -19.42 43.33 25.61
N GLU A 141 -19.88 43.47 24.36
CA GLU A 141 -20.58 44.67 23.88
C GLU A 141 -21.87 44.93 24.66
N LEU A 142 -22.72 43.92 24.84
CA LEU A 142 -23.97 44.04 25.59
C LEU A 142 -23.75 44.41 27.06
N LYS A 143 -22.71 43.84 27.69
CA LYS A 143 -22.32 44.23 29.06
C LYS A 143 -21.92 45.69 29.13
N GLN A 144 -21.09 46.16 28.20
CA GLN A 144 -20.69 47.56 28.14
C GLN A 144 -21.92 48.48 27.98
N GLN A 145 -22.81 48.17 27.03
CA GLN A 145 -24.04 48.94 26.82
C GLN A 145 -24.94 48.95 28.06
N TYR A 146 -25.06 47.82 28.75
CA TYR A 146 -25.84 47.71 29.98
C TYR A 146 -25.28 48.61 31.08
N ASP A 147 -23.97 48.58 31.31
CA ASP A 147 -23.29 49.37 32.33
C ASP A 147 -23.40 50.88 32.03
N GLU A 148 -23.24 51.29 30.76
CA GLU A 148 -23.45 52.67 30.31
C GLU A 148 -24.89 53.14 30.56
N LYS A 149 -25.90 52.32 30.24
CA LYS A 149 -27.31 52.65 30.47
C LYS A 149 -27.65 52.70 31.96
N LEU A 150 -27.05 51.83 32.78
CA LEU A 150 -27.24 51.85 34.22
C LEU A 150 -26.66 53.14 34.83
N ALA A 151 -25.45 53.53 34.41
CA ALA A 151 -24.83 54.78 34.83
C ALA A 151 -25.68 56.02 34.44
N GLN A 152 -26.21 56.04 33.21
CA GLN A 152 -27.13 57.10 32.76
C GLN A 152 -28.40 57.19 33.61
N LYS A 153 -29.01 56.04 33.94
CA LYS A 153 -30.22 55.97 34.77
C LYS A 153 -29.98 56.52 36.18
N GLU A 154 -28.88 56.13 36.82
CA GLU A 154 -28.56 56.58 38.17
C GLU A 154 -28.20 58.09 38.21
N GLU A 155 -27.50 58.60 37.18
CA GLU A 155 -27.24 60.03 37.05
C GLU A 155 -28.52 60.85 36.86
N LEU A 156 -29.48 60.35 36.06
CA LEU A 156 -30.79 60.98 35.89
C LEU A 156 -31.59 61.01 37.18
N LYS A 157 -31.61 59.90 37.94
CA LYS A 157 -32.28 59.85 39.26
C LYS A 157 -31.67 60.82 40.26
N ARG A 158 -30.35 61.01 40.24
CA ARG A 158 -29.67 61.95 41.16
C ARG A 158 -30.01 63.42 40.87
N LYS A 159 -30.40 63.73 39.63
CA LYS A 159 -30.77 65.08 39.18
C LYS A 159 -32.26 65.40 39.33
N ALA A 160 -33.09 64.42 39.66
CA ALA A 160 -34.53 64.56 39.91
C ALA A 160 -34.79 64.72 41.41
#